data_AF-A0ABD6MDL5-F1
#
_entry.id   AF-A0ABD6MDL5-F1
#
_cell.length_a   1.000
_cell.length_b   1.000
_cell.length_c   1.000
_cell.angle_alpha   90.00
_cell.angle_beta   90.00
_cell.angle_gamma   90.00
#
_symmetry.space_group_name_H-M   'P 1'
#
loop_
_entity.id
_entity.type
_entity.pdbx_description
1 polymer ?
#
loop_
_entity_poly.entity_id
_entity_poly.type
_entity_poly.pdbx_seq_one_letter_code
_entity_poly.pdbx_strand_id
1 'polypeptide(L)'
;MANWKRSFVDAFWTWDQALGGQRHPTRIQKWVARRPVRAGLCAAVPVTLLCLTLSREKEPDDLLFAVSAGLSMGVIFGLTAFAERLRQRRLKRLGIGDGS
;
A
#
# COMPACT_ATOMS: atom_id res chain seq x y z
N MET A 1 -12.91 15.72 16.12
CA MET A 1 -11.97 15.21 15.08
C MET A 1 -11.43 13.81 15.41
N ALA A 2 -11.09 13.48 16.66
CA ALA A 2 -10.59 12.14 17.05
C ALA A 2 -11.60 11.00 16.81
N ASN A 3 -12.88 11.30 17.00
CA ASN A 3 -14.03 10.43 16.77
C ASN A 3 -14.21 10.03 15.27
N TRP A 4 -13.94 10.96 14.34
CA TRP A 4 -14.05 10.67 12.90
C TRP A 4 -12.93 9.76 12.40
N LYS A 5 -11.68 10.01 12.85
CA LYS A 5 -10.54 9.13 12.57
C LYS A 5 -10.75 7.71 13.09
N ARG A 6 -11.28 7.55 14.32
CA ARG A 6 -11.59 6.24 14.89
C ARG A 6 -12.66 5.51 14.08
N SER A 7 -13.75 6.20 13.73
CA SER A 7 -14.83 5.63 12.92
C SER A 7 -14.35 5.12 11.55
N PHE A 8 -13.47 5.85 10.86
CA PHE A 8 -12.89 5.38 9.60
C PHE A 8 -11.96 4.19 9.76
N VAL A 9 -11.12 4.20 10.80
CA VAL A 9 -10.21 3.09 11.08
C VAL A 9 -11.01 1.83 11.42
N ASP A 10 -12.06 1.96 12.23
CA ASP A 10 -12.93 0.84 12.57
C ASP A 10 -13.65 0.32 11.33
N ALA A 11 -14.27 1.20 10.52
CA ALA A 11 -14.93 0.80 9.26
C ALA A 11 -13.97 0.07 8.30
N PHE A 12 -12.74 0.56 8.15
CA PHE A 12 -11.70 -0.10 7.38
C PHE A 12 -11.39 -1.51 7.92
N TRP A 13 -11.25 -1.67 9.24
CA TRP A 13 -10.97 -2.96 9.84
C TRP A 13 -12.15 -3.93 9.77
N THR A 14 -13.39 -3.46 9.88
CA THR A 14 -14.58 -4.27 9.71
C THR A 14 -14.65 -4.80 8.28
N TRP A 15 -14.34 -3.95 7.30
CA TRP A 15 -14.28 -4.32 5.89
C TRP A 15 -13.13 -5.30 5.60
N ASP A 16 -11.94 -5.06 6.16
CA ASP A 16 -10.80 -5.99 6.07
C ASP A 16 -11.17 -7.37 6.64
N GLN A 17 -11.84 -7.43 7.80
CA GLN A 17 -12.33 -8.68 8.36
C GLN A 17 -13.32 -9.39 7.43
N ALA A 18 -14.27 -8.65 6.84
CA ALA A 18 -15.25 -9.21 5.91
C ALA A 18 -14.59 -9.80 4.64
N LEU A 19 -13.50 -9.20 4.17
CA LEU A 19 -12.72 -9.68 3.03
C LEU A 19 -11.73 -10.83 3.36
N GLY A 20 -11.80 -11.38 4.58
CA GLY A 20 -10.90 -12.45 4.99
C GLY A 20 -9.58 -11.95 5.56
N GLY A 21 -9.58 -10.79 6.23
CA GLY A 21 -8.45 -10.18 6.92
C GLY A 21 -7.77 -11.07 7.96
N GLN A 22 -8.44 -12.14 8.40
CA GLN A 22 -7.89 -13.17 9.29
C GLN A 22 -7.13 -14.31 8.60
N ARG A 23 -7.06 -14.33 7.27
CA ARG A 23 -6.24 -15.30 6.54
C ARG A 23 -4.76 -15.12 6.84
N HIS A 24 -4.02 -16.23 6.79
CA HIS A 24 -2.56 -16.19 6.94
C HIS A 24 -1.91 -15.34 5.84
N PRO A 25 -0.98 -14.44 6.21
CA PRO A 25 -0.35 -13.55 5.25
C PRO A 25 0.58 -14.32 4.32
N THR A 26 0.48 -14.03 3.02
CA THR A 26 1.33 -14.63 1.99
C THR A 26 2.78 -14.15 2.11
N ARG A 27 3.73 -14.82 1.43
CA ARG A 27 5.14 -14.40 1.39
C ARG A 27 5.31 -12.97 0.90
N ILE A 28 4.52 -12.58 -0.11
CA ILE A 28 4.53 -11.22 -0.68
C ILE A 28 4.00 -10.22 0.35
N GLN A 29 2.87 -10.49 1.00
CA GLN A 29 2.31 -9.62 2.06
C GLN A 29 3.30 -9.45 3.23
N LYS A 30 3.97 -10.52 3.66
CA LYS A 30 5.03 -10.46 4.69
C LYS A 30 6.20 -9.58 4.23
N TRP A 31 6.60 -9.66 2.97
CA TRP A 31 7.68 -8.83 2.42
C TRP A 31 7.28 -7.35 2.36
N VAL A 32 6.10 -7.07 1.81
CA VAL A 32 5.55 -5.72 1.65
C VAL A 32 5.41 -5.02 3.02
N ALA A 33 4.85 -5.71 4.02
CA ALA A 33 4.68 -5.19 5.38
C ALA A 33 6.01 -4.85 6.08
N ARG A 34 7.08 -5.59 5.78
CA ARG A 34 8.42 -5.33 6.36
C ARG A 34 9.09 -4.11 5.73
N ARG A 35 8.72 -3.76 4.49
CA ARG A 35 9.44 -2.77 3.67
C ARG A 35 8.46 -1.84 2.93
N PRO A 36 7.62 -1.05 3.65
CA PRO A 36 6.58 -0.24 3.02
C PRO A 36 7.11 0.81 2.06
N VAL A 37 8.25 1.45 2.38
CA VAL A 37 8.90 2.41 1.48
C VAL A 37 9.40 1.73 0.20
N ARG A 38 9.98 0.53 0.30
CA ARG A 38 10.43 -0.21 -0.90
C ARG A 38 9.25 -0.66 -1.75
N ALA A 39 8.14 -1.09 -1.13
CA ALA A 39 6.93 -1.45 -1.86
C ALA A 39 6.36 -0.23 -2.63
N GLY A 40 6.32 0.94 -1.99
CA GLY A 40 5.96 2.19 -2.65
C GLY A 40 6.88 2.53 -3.83
N LEU A 41 8.20 2.46 -3.63
CA LEU A 41 9.17 2.70 -4.71
C LEU A 41 9.04 1.69 -5.86
N CYS A 42 8.82 0.42 -5.56
CA CYS A 42 8.59 -0.63 -6.58
C CYS A 42 7.33 -0.37 -7.41
N ALA A 43 6.34 0.37 -6.90
CA ALA A 43 5.17 0.79 -7.67
C ALA A 43 5.42 2.13 -8.40
N ALA A 44 6.05 3.10 -7.73
CA ALA A 44 6.30 4.43 -8.27
C ALA A 44 7.22 4.42 -9.48
N VAL A 45 8.33 3.68 -9.42
CA VAL A 45 9.37 3.71 -10.46
C VAL A 45 8.85 3.16 -11.80
N PRO A 46 8.23 1.96 -11.87
CA PRO A 46 7.69 1.46 -13.13
C PRO A 46 6.59 2.35 -13.71
N VAL A 47 5.73 2.92 -12.87
CA VAL A 47 4.65 3.81 -13.32
C VAL A 47 5.21 5.10 -13.90
N THR A 48 6.18 5.72 -13.21
CA THR A 48 6.85 6.93 -13.72
C THR A 48 7.51 6.64 -15.07
N LEU A 49 8.26 5.54 -15.17
CA LEU A 49 8.92 5.13 -16.41
C LEU A 49 7.90 4.84 -17.52
N LEU A 50 6.81 4.17 -17.22
CA LEU A 50 5.75 3.89 -18.19
C LEU A 50 5.14 5.20 -18.73
N CYS A 51 4.79 6.14 -17.86
CA CYS A 51 4.27 7.44 -18.28
C CYS A 51 5.28 8.19 -19.14
N LEU A 52 6.57 8.16 -18.79
CA LEU A 52 7.63 8.78 -19.60
C LEU A 52 7.80 8.10 -20.97
N THR A 53 7.64 6.78 -21.07
CA THR A 53 7.71 6.07 -22.36
C THR A 53 6.51 6.33 -23.26
N LEU A 54 5.35 6.66 -22.67
CA LEU A 54 4.11 6.95 -23.40
C LEU A 54 4.02 8.43 -23.82
N SER A 55 4.74 9.31 -23.12
CA SER A 55 4.89 10.71 -23.49
C SER A 55 5.63 10.82 -24.82
N ARG A 56 4.91 11.32 -25.83
CA ARG A 56 5.38 11.42 -27.22
C ARG A 56 6.12 12.73 -27.49
N GLU A 57 5.78 13.76 -26.73
CA GLU A 57 6.37 15.09 -26.79
C GLU A 57 7.06 15.33 -25.45
N LYS A 58 8.35 15.66 -25.45
CA LYS A 58 9.11 15.94 -24.21
C LYS A 58 8.73 17.31 -23.64
N GLU A 59 7.44 17.56 -23.49
CA GLU A 59 6.93 18.76 -22.86
C GLU A 59 7.18 18.67 -21.34
N PRO A 60 7.44 19.81 -20.69
CA PRO A 60 7.64 19.83 -19.24
C PRO A 60 6.40 19.33 -18.47
N ASP A 61 5.20 19.47 -19.05
CA ASP A 61 3.95 19.02 -18.46
C ASP A 61 3.85 17.48 -18.42
N ASP A 62 4.38 16.79 -19.43
CA ASP A 62 4.44 15.33 -19.47
C ASP A 62 5.35 14.75 -18.38
N LEU A 63 6.45 15.46 -18.08
CA LEU A 63 7.33 15.10 -16.97
C LEU A 63 6.62 15.25 -15.62
N LEU A 64 5.92 16.36 -15.40
CA LEU A 64 5.14 16.60 -14.18
C LEU A 64 4.02 15.56 -14.03
N PHE A 65 3.34 15.22 -15.12
CA PHE A 65 2.33 14.17 -15.15
C PHE A 65 2.93 12.81 -14.76
N ALA A 66 4.04 12.41 -15.38
CA ALA A 66 4.69 11.14 -15.07
C ALA A 66 5.15 11.04 -13.61
N VAL A 67 5.76 12.11 -13.08
CA VAL A 67 6.23 12.16 -11.69
C VAL A 67 5.04 12.12 -10.72
N SER A 68 3.97 12.85 -11.00
CA SER A 68 2.77 12.87 -10.14
C SER A 68 2.02 11.52 -10.15
N ALA A 69 1.91 10.87 -11.31
CA ALA A 69 1.34 9.53 -11.43
C ALA A 69 2.16 8.49 -10.65
N GLY A 70 3.48 8.49 -10.84
CA GLY A 70 4.40 7.63 -10.10
C GLY A 70 4.35 7.86 -8.59
N LEU A 71 4.39 9.11 -8.15
CA LEU A 71 4.29 9.49 -6.74
C LEU A 71 2.96 9.01 -6.14
N SER A 72 1.84 9.23 -6.83
CA SER A 72 0.51 8.81 -6.39
C SER A 72 0.46 7.29 -6.18
N MET A 73 0.96 6.50 -7.14
CA MET A 73 1.03 5.05 -7.01
C MET A 73 1.97 4.62 -5.88
N GLY A 74 3.12 5.29 -5.73
CA GLY A 74 4.04 5.03 -4.62
C GLY A 74 3.41 5.26 -3.26
N VAL A 75 2.65 6.33 -3.10
CA VAL A 75 1.92 6.65 -1.87
C VAL A 75 0.83 5.61 -1.60
N ILE A 76 0.02 5.26 -2.60
CA ILE A 76 -1.05 4.25 -2.45
C ILE A 76 -0.48 2.92 -1.99
N PHE A 77 0.56 2.42 -2.67
CA PHE A 77 1.19 1.15 -2.32
C PHE A 77 1.94 1.21 -1.00
N GLY A 78 2.62 2.32 -0.69
CA GLY A 78 3.29 2.53 0.58
C GLY A 78 2.32 2.54 1.77
N LEU A 79 1.17 3.22 1.63
CA LEU A 79 0.11 3.24 2.64
C LEU A 79 -0.54 1.87 2.79
N THR A 80 -0.81 1.17 1.69
CA THR A 80 -1.34 -0.20 1.72
C THR A 80 -0.37 -1.15 2.42
N ALA A 81 0.93 -1.02 2.15
CA ALA A 81 1.96 -1.80 2.81
C ALA A 81 2.06 -1.51 4.31
N PHE A 82 1.85 -0.25 4.70
CA PHE A 82 1.79 0.15 6.10
C PHE A 82 0.54 -0.40 6.80
N ALA A 83 -0.62 -0.36 6.14
CA ALA A 83 -1.85 -0.97 6.64
C ALA A 83 -1.67 -2.49 6.83
N GLU A 84 -1.06 -3.17 5.87
CA GLU A 84 -0.74 -4.60 5.96
C GLU A 84 0.24 -4.90 7.11
N ARG A 85 1.17 -3.99 7.43
CA ARG A 85 2.03 -4.11 8.62
C ARG A 85 1.24 -4.02 9.92
N LEU A 86 0.25 -3.13 10.00
CA LEU A 86 -0.64 -3.02 11.16
C LEU A 86 -1.50 -4.28 11.29
N ARG A 87 -2.00 -4.81 10.16
CA ARG A 87 -2.78 -6.04 10.10
C ARG A 87 -1.97 -7.22 10.62
N GLN A 88 -0.73 -7.40 10.17
CA GLN A 88 0.15 -8.46 10.64
C GLN A 88 0.49 -8.33 12.14
N ARG A 89 0.66 -7.11 12.65
CA ARG A 89 0.83 -6.87 14.10
C ARG A 89 -0.40 -7.29 14.88
N ARG A 90 -1.61 -7.02 14.37
CA ARG A 90 -2.88 -7.45 14.97
C ARG A 90 -3.02 -8.96 14.95
N LEU A 91 -2.75 -9.62 13.82
CA LEU A 91 -2.81 -11.09 13.71
C LEU A 91 -1.89 -11.79 14.71
N LYS A 92 -0.67 -11.24 14.91
CA LYS A 92 0.25 -11.71 15.97
C LYS A 92 -0.35 -11.58 17.37
N ARG A 93 -1.00 -10.45 17.69
CA ARG A 93 -1.67 -10.26 18.99
C ARG A 93 -2.85 -11.21 19.20
N LEU A 94 -3.49 -11.64 18.12
CA LEU A 94 -4.60 -12.60 18.15
C LEU A 94 -4.13 -14.07 18.14
N GLY A 95 -2.82 -14.34 18.03
CA GLY A 95 -2.29 -15.70 17.91
C GLY A 95 -2.55 -16.39 16.56
N ILE A 96 -3.06 -15.66 15.55
CA ILE A 96 -3.46 -16.21 14.24
C ILE A 96 -2.26 -16.25 13.28
N GLY A 97 -1.09 -16.70 13.75
CA GLY A 97 0.14 -16.60 12.94
C GLY A 97 1.33 -17.47 13.35
N ASP A 98 1.19 -18.33 14.36
CA ASP A 98 2.26 -19.20 14.85
C ASP A 98 2.17 -20.64 14.29
N GLY A 99 1.46 -20.82 13.17
CA GLY A 99 1.48 -22.06 12.38
C GLY A 99 2.25 -21.82 11.08
N SER A 100 3.58 -21.95 11.13
CA SER A 100 4.39 -22.19 9.93
C SER A 100 4.72 -23.67 9.84
#